data_AF-A0A2V9GCX5-F1
#
_entry.id   AF-A0A2V9GCX5-F1
#
_cell.length_a   1.000
_cell.length_b   1.000
_cell.length_c   1.000
_cell.angle_alpha   90.00
_cell.angle_beta   90.00
_cell.angle_gamma   90.00
#
_symmetry.space_group_name_H-M   'P 1'
#
loop_
_entity.id
_entity.type
_entity.pdbx_description
1 polymer ?
#
loop_
_entity_poly.entity_id
_entity_poly.type
_entity_poly.pdbx_seq_one_letter_code
_entity_poly.pdbx_strand_id
1 'polypeptide(L)'
;TLTVSAAAVAPSITTQPANQTVTAGQTAMFTVVAAGTSPLSYQWKKNGTAISGAASSSYTTPATTSADNGSQFTVTVSNTAGSMTSNAATLTVNASATAPSITTQPANQTVTVGQTATFTVVATGTAPLSYQWQKSGTAITGATSATYTTPATTSADNGAQFVVVVSNSAGSATSNAATLTVNASATAPSIT
;
A
#
# COMPACT_ATOMS: atom_id res chain seq x y z
N THR A 1 -48.43 -48.80 -1.78
CA THR A 1 -47.05 -48.73 -1.29
C THR A 1 -46.85 -47.38 -0.64
N LEU A 2 -46.79 -47.33 0.70
CA LEU A 2 -46.44 -46.10 1.41
C LEU A 2 -44.92 -45.96 1.36
N THR A 3 -44.41 -45.04 0.54
CA THR A 3 -43.00 -44.65 0.61
C THR A 3 -42.82 -43.78 1.84
N VAL A 4 -42.29 -44.35 2.92
CA VAL A 4 -41.79 -43.58 4.05
C VAL A 4 -40.58 -42.79 3.54
N SER A 5 -40.78 -41.50 3.25
CA SER A 5 -39.67 -40.58 3.02
C SER A 5 -38.99 -40.32 4.35
N ALA A 6 -37.68 -40.50 4.42
CA ALA A 6 -36.91 -40.14 5.60
C ALA A 6 -37.14 -38.65 5.94
N ALA A 7 -37.26 -38.34 7.23
CA ALA A 7 -37.44 -36.97 7.69
C ALA A 7 -36.23 -36.10 7.29
N ALA A 8 -36.49 -34.89 6.79
CA ALA A 8 -35.44 -33.97 6.41
C ALA A 8 -34.63 -33.50 7.65
N VAL A 9 -33.31 -33.45 7.51
CA VAL A 9 -32.36 -33.03 8.54
C VAL A 9 -32.03 -31.55 8.32
N ALA A 10 -32.22 -30.73 9.36
CA ALA A 10 -31.90 -29.30 9.32
C ALA A 10 -30.40 -29.05 9.06
N PRO A 11 -30.03 -27.87 8.51
CA PRO A 11 -28.64 -27.58 8.21
C PRO A 11 -27.78 -27.50 9.48
N SER A 12 -26.55 -27.99 9.39
CA SER A 12 -25.50 -27.84 10.39
C SER A 12 -24.22 -27.34 9.72
N ILE A 13 -23.59 -26.31 10.28
CA ILE A 13 -22.35 -25.75 9.75
C ILE A 13 -21.18 -26.50 10.37
N THR A 14 -20.45 -27.25 9.55
CA THR A 14 -19.30 -28.07 9.97
C THR A 14 -17.97 -27.31 9.85
N THR A 15 -17.90 -26.31 8.97
CA THR A 15 -16.76 -25.39 8.87
C THR A 15 -17.27 -23.96 8.81
N GLN A 16 -16.87 -23.16 9.80
CA GLN A 16 -17.20 -21.73 9.89
C GLN A 16 -16.35 -20.91 8.90
N PRO A 17 -16.85 -19.75 8.43
CA PRO A 17 -16.02 -18.82 7.69
C PRO A 17 -14.88 -18.29 8.56
N ALA A 18 -13.69 -18.19 7.98
CA ALA A 18 -12.51 -17.64 8.64
C ALA A 18 -12.39 -16.14 8.40
N ASN A 19 -11.81 -15.42 9.38
CA ASN A 19 -11.41 -14.02 9.22
C ASN A 19 -10.47 -13.88 8.02
N GLN A 20 -10.58 -12.76 7.30
CA GLN A 20 -9.75 -12.46 6.13
C GLN A 20 -9.01 -11.15 6.34
N THR A 21 -7.76 -11.09 5.90
CA THR A 21 -6.96 -9.86 5.87
C THR A 21 -6.48 -9.62 4.45
N VAL A 22 -6.83 -8.46 3.90
CA VAL A 22 -6.46 -8.06 2.53
C VAL A 22 -5.98 -6.63 2.49
N THR A 23 -5.30 -6.23 1.43
CA THR A 23 -5.00 -4.81 1.16
C THR A 23 -6.11 -4.22 0.31
N ALA A 24 -6.47 -2.95 0.56
CA ALA A 24 -7.44 -2.23 -0.27
C ALA A 24 -7.10 -2.35 -1.76
N GLY A 25 -8.11 -2.61 -2.58
CA GLY A 25 -7.99 -2.98 -4.00
C GLY A 25 -8.09 -4.49 -4.25
N GLN A 26 -7.79 -5.33 -3.26
CA GLN A 26 -7.89 -6.78 -3.38
C GLN A 26 -9.26 -7.31 -2.96
N THR A 27 -9.61 -8.51 -3.41
CA THR A 27 -10.81 -9.25 -2.99
C THR A 27 -10.50 -10.17 -1.81
N ALA A 28 -11.51 -10.47 -0.99
CA ALA A 28 -11.47 -11.49 0.05
C ALA A 28 -12.49 -12.59 -0.25
N MET A 29 -12.17 -13.84 0.08
CA MET A 29 -13.07 -14.98 -0.10
C MET A 29 -13.44 -15.57 1.25
N PHE A 30 -14.74 -15.68 1.50
CA PHE A 30 -15.31 -16.38 2.65
C PHE A 30 -15.95 -17.68 2.16
N THR A 31 -15.80 -18.75 2.93
CA THR A 31 -16.36 -20.07 2.63
C THR A 31 -17.03 -20.65 3.86
N VAL A 32 -18.03 -21.50 3.62
CA VAL A 32 -18.69 -22.29 4.67
C VAL A 32 -18.82 -23.73 4.17
N VAL A 33 -18.75 -24.68 5.09
CA VAL A 33 -19.16 -26.07 4.81
C VAL A 33 -20.35 -26.38 5.70
N ALA A 34 -21.42 -26.90 5.08
CA ALA A 34 -22.63 -27.27 5.78
C ALA A 34 -23.10 -28.66 5.34
N ALA A 35 -23.70 -29.39 6.28
CA ALA A 35 -24.39 -30.65 6.06
C ALA A 35 -25.88 -30.49 6.35
N GLY A 36 -26.71 -31.35 5.77
CA GLY A 36 -28.16 -31.34 5.94
C GLY A 36 -28.84 -31.97 4.73
N THR A 37 -30.15 -32.16 4.78
CA THR A 37 -30.90 -32.65 3.62
C THR A 37 -30.89 -31.61 2.50
N SER A 38 -30.47 -32.01 1.30
CA SER A 38 -30.49 -31.17 0.11
C SER A 38 -31.92 -30.85 -0.37
N PRO A 39 -32.13 -29.72 -1.07
CA PRO A 39 -31.14 -28.69 -1.39
C PRO A 39 -30.86 -27.75 -0.20
N LEU A 40 -29.60 -27.37 -0.04
CA LEU A 40 -29.20 -26.28 0.87
C LEU A 40 -29.21 -24.96 0.10
N SER A 41 -29.83 -23.93 0.69
CA SER A 41 -29.77 -22.54 0.21
C SER A 41 -28.85 -21.73 1.11
N TYR A 42 -28.14 -20.76 0.52
CA TYR A 42 -27.22 -19.87 1.22
C TYR A 42 -27.64 -18.43 1.03
N GLN A 43 -27.39 -17.58 2.02
CA GLN A 43 -27.50 -16.13 1.89
C GLN A 43 -26.44 -15.48 2.75
N TRP A 44 -25.42 -14.91 2.10
CA TRP A 44 -24.42 -14.11 2.80
C TRP A 44 -24.96 -12.74 3.21
N LYS A 45 -24.47 -12.25 4.34
CA LYS A 45 -24.77 -10.94 4.89
C LYS A 45 -23.46 -10.23 5.24
N LYS A 46 -23.43 -8.92 5.01
CA LYS A 46 -22.39 -8.00 5.49
C LYS A 46 -23.00 -7.10 6.56
N ASN A 47 -22.47 -7.13 7.77
CA ASN A 47 -22.96 -6.35 8.91
C ASN A 47 -24.48 -6.52 9.15
N GLY A 48 -24.98 -7.75 8.99
CA GLY A 48 -26.40 -8.09 9.14
C GLY A 48 -27.27 -7.85 7.90
N THR A 49 -26.79 -7.12 6.89
CA THR A 49 -27.52 -6.83 5.65
C THR A 49 -27.25 -7.88 4.58
N ALA A 50 -28.30 -8.42 3.95
CA ALA A 50 -28.18 -9.41 2.89
C ALA A 50 -27.43 -8.87 1.67
N ILE A 51 -26.51 -9.67 1.14
CA ILE A 51 -25.77 -9.37 -0.08
C ILE A 51 -26.53 -9.99 -1.25
N SER A 52 -27.00 -9.15 -2.17
CA SER A 52 -27.74 -9.61 -3.35
C SER A 52 -26.91 -10.60 -4.17
N GLY A 53 -27.52 -11.72 -4.56
CA GLY A 53 -26.90 -12.76 -5.40
C GLY A 53 -25.86 -13.64 -4.70
N ALA A 54 -25.53 -13.41 -3.43
CA ALA A 54 -24.57 -14.22 -2.68
C ALA A 54 -25.23 -15.50 -2.12
N ALA A 55 -25.56 -16.43 -3.02
CA ALA A 55 -26.36 -17.63 -2.77
C ALA A 55 -25.59 -18.96 -2.78
N SER A 56 -24.25 -18.89 -2.73
CA SER A 56 -23.35 -20.06 -2.76
C SER A 56 -22.71 -20.33 -1.39
N SER A 57 -22.11 -21.51 -1.23
CA SER A 57 -21.29 -21.87 -0.06
C SER A 57 -20.01 -21.03 0.08
N SER A 58 -19.69 -20.22 -0.93
CA SER A 58 -18.63 -19.23 -0.89
C SER A 58 -19.13 -17.86 -1.35
N TYR A 59 -18.48 -16.82 -0.85
CA TYR A 59 -18.67 -15.45 -1.28
C TYR A 59 -17.32 -14.75 -1.42
N THR A 60 -17.07 -14.19 -2.59
CA THR A 60 -15.91 -13.33 -2.85
C THR A 60 -16.38 -11.89 -2.89
N THR A 61 -15.75 -11.02 -2.09
CA THR A 61 -16.07 -9.59 -2.08
C THR A 61 -15.71 -8.96 -3.43
N PRO A 62 -16.33 -7.82 -3.80
CA PRO A 62 -15.71 -6.88 -4.72
C PRO A 62 -14.31 -6.43 -4.24
N ALA A 63 -13.58 -5.70 -5.08
CA ALA A 63 -12.36 -5.04 -4.67
C ALA A 63 -12.62 -4.19 -3.42
N THR A 64 -11.91 -4.49 -2.34
CA THR A 64 -12.15 -3.89 -1.03
C THR A 64 -11.61 -2.47 -0.95
N THR A 65 -12.20 -1.66 -0.08
CA THR A 65 -11.74 -0.31 0.25
C THR A 65 -11.44 -0.23 1.74
N SER A 66 -10.71 0.80 2.17
CA SER A 66 -10.45 1.02 3.59
C SER A 66 -11.74 1.18 4.42
N ALA A 67 -12.86 1.56 3.79
CA ALA A 67 -14.17 1.64 4.45
C ALA A 67 -14.77 0.26 4.78
N ASP A 68 -14.28 -0.81 4.15
CA ASP A 68 -14.73 -2.17 4.43
C ASP A 68 -14.04 -2.77 5.66
N ASN A 69 -12.99 -2.12 6.19
CA ASN A 69 -12.25 -2.60 7.35
C ASN A 69 -13.16 -2.79 8.58
N GLY A 70 -13.06 -3.96 9.20
CA GLY A 70 -13.90 -4.36 10.34
C GLY A 70 -15.28 -4.88 9.96
N SER A 71 -15.63 -4.96 8.67
CA SER A 71 -16.90 -5.56 8.24
C SER A 71 -16.99 -7.02 8.65
N GLN A 72 -18.16 -7.43 9.13
CA GLN A 72 -18.44 -8.81 9.52
C GLN A 72 -19.30 -9.51 8.48
N PHE A 73 -18.89 -10.72 8.11
CA PHE A 73 -19.57 -11.58 7.15
C PHE A 73 -20.13 -12.81 7.86
N THR A 74 -21.42 -13.05 7.64
CA THR A 74 -22.14 -14.23 8.12
C THR A 74 -22.91 -14.85 6.96
N VAL A 75 -23.16 -16.15 7.00
CA VAL A 75 -24.03 -16.83 6.04
C VAL A 75 -25.14 -17.56 6.77
N THR A 76 -26.37 -17.38 6.30
CA THR A 76 -27.50 -18.21 6.71
C THR A 76 -27.64 -19.36 5.72
N VAL A 77 -27.61 -20.59 6.21
CA VAL A 77 -27.84 -21.82 5.45
C VAL A 77 -29.21 -22.38 5.82
N SER A 78 -30.06 -22.67 4.84
CA SER A 78 -31.44 -23.14 5.06
C SER A 78 -31.82 -24.32 4.16
N ASN A 79 -32.77 -25.11 4.63
CA ASN A 79 -33.53 -26.08 3.85
C ASN A 79 -34.97 -26.17 4.40
N THR A 80 -35.75 -27.15 3.94
CA THR A 80 -37.16 -27.34 4.37
C THR A 80 -37.31 -27.71 5.85
N ALA A 81 -36.26 -28.24 6.50
CA ALA A 81 -36.29 -28.63 7.90
C ALA A 81 -35.83 -27.52 8.86
N GLY A 82 -35.20 -26.45 8.37
CA GLY A 82 -34.80 -25.32 9.20
C GLY A 82 -33.69 -24.47 8.61
N SER A 83 -33.05 -23.66 9.47
CA SER A 83 -31.92 -22.81 9.08
C SER A 83 -30.91 -22.67 10.22
N MET A 84 -29.67 -22.38 9.86
CA MET A 84 -28.56 -22.09 10.77
C MET A 84 -27.76 -20.91 10.22
N THR A 85 -27.33 -20.00 11.08
CA THR A 85 -26.44 -18.89 10.72
C THR A 85 -25.04 -19.16 11.25
N SER A 86 -24.03 -18.86 10.44
CA SER A 86 -22.62 -19.02 10.81
C SER A 86 -22.20 -18.05 11.91
N ASN A 87 -21.04 -18.33 12.50
CA ASN A 87 -20.29 -17.30 13.22
C ASN A 87 -19.90 -16.16 12.27
N ALA A 88 -19.64 -14.99 12.84
CA ALA A 88 -19.15 -13.84 12.10
C ALA A 88 -17.66 -14.01 11.78
N ALA A 89 -17.30 -13.86 10.50
CA ALA A 89 -15.93 -13.69 10.06
C ALA A 89 -15.64 -12.20 9.83
N THR A 90 -14.56 -11.69 10.40
CA THR A 90 -14.16 -10.29 10.26
C THR A 90 -13.26 -10.11 9.04
N LEU A 91 -13.55 -9.09 8.24
CA LEU A 91 -12.67 -8.59 7.19
C LEU A 91 -11.78 -7.48 7.73
N THR A 92 -10.47 -7.68 7.71
CA THR A 92 -9.48 -6.63 7.94
C THR A 92 -8.98 -6.13 6.59
N VAL A 93 -9.09 -4.83 6.34
CA VAL A 93 -8.58 -4.20 5.11
C VAL A 93 -7.46 -3.25 5.47
N ASN A 94 -6.24 -3.63 5.12
CA ASN A 94 -5.07 -2.77 5.24
C ASN A 94 -5.14 -1.68 4.18
N ALA A 95 -4.78 -0.45 4.55
CA ALA A 95 -4.66 0.63 3.58
C ALA A 95 -3.62 0.27 2.52
N SER A 96 -3.91 0.63 1.26
CA SER A 96 -2.93 0.50 0.19
C SER A 96 -1.83 1.54 0.37
N ALA A 97 -0.58 1.13 0.19
CA ALA A 97 0.55 2.04 0.23
C ALA A 97 0.60 2.88 -1.05
N THR A 98 0.80 4.18 -0.91
CA THR A 98 0.96 5.14 -2.01
C THR A 98 2.44 5.33 -2.28
N ALA A 99 2.87 5.10 -3.52
CA ALA A 99 4.27 5.31 -3.94
C ALA A 99 4.68 6.79 -3.76
N PRO A 100 5.98 7.08 -3.62
CA PRO A 100 6.42 8.45 -3.40
C PRO A 100 6.14 9.33 -4.61
N SER A 101 5.85 10.61 -4.36
CA SER A 101 5.75 11.64 -5.39
C SER A 101 6.51 12.89 -4.94
N ILE A 102 7.40 13.39 -5.80
CA ILE A 102 8.21 14.57 -5.51
C ILE A 102 7.41 15.82 -5.87
N THR A 103 7.02 16.59 -4.85
CA THR A 103 6.21 17.81 -4.99
C THR A 103 7.06 19.07 -5.05
N THR A 104 8.31 19.02 -4.59
CA THR A 104 9.28 20.10 -4.75
C THR A 104 10.61 19.51 -5.18
N GLN A 105 11.04 19.89 -6.38
CA GLN A 105 12.31 19.45 -6.97
C GLN A 105 13.49 20.21 -6.33
N PRO A 106 14.69 19.61 -6.29
CA PRO A 106 15.89 20.34 -5.91
C PRO A 106 16.17 21.46 -6.91
N ALA A 107 16.60 22.61 -6.39
CA ALA A 107 16.99 23.76 -7.19
C ALA A 107 18.50 23.73 -7.50
N ASN A 108 18.87 24.24 -8.68
CA ASN A 108 20.27 24.51 -9.02
C ASN A 108 20.93 25.39 -7.96
N GLN A 109 22.21 25.16 -7.68
CA GLN A 109 22.97 25.91 -6.70
C GLN A 109 24.20 26.53 -7.35
N THR A 110 24.55 27.74 -6.92
CA THR A 110 25.78 28.43 -7.32
C THR A 110 26.55 28.83 -6.08
N VAL A 111 27.79 28.38 -5.97
CA VAL A 111 28.66 28.68 -4.83
C VAL A 111 30.07 29.03 -5.31
N THR A 112 30.89 29.60 -4.44
CA THR A 112 32.32 29.82 -4.69
C THR A 112 33.11 28.64 -4.13
N VAL A 113 34.25 28.30 -4.76
CA VAL A 113 35.20 27.28 -4.24
C VAL A 113 35.42 27.47 -2.73
N GLY A 114 35.35 26.36 -1.98
CA GLY A 114 35.48 26.33 -0.52
C GLY A 114 34.14 26.40 0.23
N GLN A 115 33.06 26.86 -0.40
CA GLN A 115 31.73 26.90 0.20
C GLN A 115 30.96 25.59 -0.02
N THR A 116 29.94 25.35 0.80
CA THR A 116 29.01 24.23 0.66
C THR A 116 27.76 24.64 -0.11
N ALA A 117 27.13 23.71 -0.82
CA ALA A 117 25.81 23.89 -1.43
C ALA A 117 24.79 22.94 -0.78
N THR A 118 23.54 23.37 -0.67
CA THR A 118 22.46 22.57 -0.09
C THR A 118 21.36 22.31 -1.12
N PHE A 119 20.98 21.05 -1.29
CA PHE A 119 19.88 20.60 -2.13
C PHE A 119 18.79 20.01 -1.25
N THR A 120 17.53 20.34 -1.55
CA THR A 120 16.36 19.91 -0.78
C THR A 120 15.29 19.35 -1.70
N VAL A 121 14.58 18.31 -1.25
CA VAL A 121 13.40 17.77 -1.92
C VAL A 121 12.23 17.74 -0.95
N VAL A 122 11.01 17.94 -1.45
CA VAL A 122 9.79 17.61 -0.70
C VAL A 122 9.09 16.49 -1.46
N ALA A 123 8.72 15.44 -0.73
CA ALA A 123 8.02 14.29 -1.28
C ALA A 123 6.85 13.88 -0.40
N THR A 124 5.79 13.39 -1.02
CA THR A 124 4.65 12.74 -0.39
C THR A 124 4.68 11.25 -0.68
N GLY A 125 3.86 10.46 0.02
CA GLY A 125 3.77 9.01 -0.12
C GLY A 125 3.52 8.35 1.23
N THR A 126 3.22 7.06 1.24
CA THR A 126 3.08 6.30 2.49
C THR A 126 4.44 6.19 3.20
N ALA A 127 4.47 6.53 4.48
CA ALA A 127 5.67 6.43 5.30
C ALA A 127 6.03 4.95 5.62
N PRO A 128 7.31 4.63 5.91
CA PRO A 128 8.46 5.54 5.88
C PRO A 128 8.95 5.82 4.45
N LEU A 129 9.33 7.08 4.19
CA LEU A 129 10.05 7.45 2.97
C LEU A 129 11.55 7.31 3.21
N SER A 130 12.25 6.71 2.26
CA SER A 130 13.71 6.61 2.21
C SER A 130 14.26 7.50 1.10
N TYR A 131 15.43 8.10 1.33
CA TYR A 131 16.09 8.97 0.36
C TYR A 131 17.47 8.42 0.02
N GLN A 132 17.94 8.64 -1.20
CA GLN A 132 19.32 8.42 -1.59
C GLN A 132 19.74 9.46 -2.63
N TRP A 133 20.63 10.37 -2.24
CA TRP A 133 21.20 11.34 -3.17
C TRP A 133 22.27 10.71 -4.04
N GLN A 134 22.37 11.19 -5.27
CA GLN A 134 23.34 10.76 -6.26
C GLN A 134 24.02 12.00 -6.85
N LYS A 135 25.32 11.90 -7.09
CA LYS A 135 26.10 12.88 -7.85
C LYS A 135 26.49 12.25 -9.18
N SER A 136 26.04 12.83 -10.28
CA SER A 136 26.32 12.36 -11.65
C SER A 136 26.06 10.86 -11.83
N GLY A 137 24.94 10.36 -11.29
CA GLY A 137 24.50 8.97 -11.37
C GLY A 137 25.13 8.01 -10.34
N THR A 138 26.05 8.48 -9.50
CA THR A 138 26.67 7.66 -8.45
C THR A 138 26.08 8.00 -7.09
N ALA A 139 25.67 6.99 -6.32
CA ALA A 139 25.12 7.18 -4.97
C ALA A 139 26.16 7.82 -4.02
N ILE A 140 25.71 8.80 -3.23
CA ILE A 140 26.51 9.45 -2.21
C ILE A 140 26.28 8.73 -0.88
N THR A 141 27.34 8.12 -0.35
CA THR A 141 27.28 7.37 0.91
C THR A 141 26.74 8.23 2.06
N GLY A 142 25.73 7.73 2.77
CA GLY A 142 25.14 8.39 3.94
C GLY A 142 24.14 9.51 3.62
N ALA A 143 24.00 9.93 2.37
CA ALA A 143 23.08 10.98 1.97
C ALA A 143 21.63 10.47 1.85
N THR A 144 21.01 10.20 3.02
CA THR A 144 19.73 9.48 3.17
C THR A 144 18.59 10.33 3.71
N SER A 145 18.75 11.65 3.68
CA SER A 145 17.75 12.62 4.14
C SER A 145 17.12 13.39 2.99
N ALA A 146 15.98 14.04 3.23
CA ALA A 146 15.31 14.94 2.28
C ALA A 146 16.17 16.16 1.87
N THR A 147 17.23 16.43 2.63
CA THR A 147 18.22 17.48 2.36
C THR A 147 19.60 16.86 2.26
N TYR A 148 20.39 17.33 1.32
CA TYR A 148 21.81 17.00 1.21
C TYR A 148 22.62 18.29 1.10
N THR A 149 23.66 18.42 1.93
CA THR A 149 24.63 19.50 1.85
C THR A 149 25.96 18.91 1.41
N THR A 150 26.56 19.49 0.38
CA THR A 150 27.86 19.05 -0.12
C THR A 150 28.95 19.30 0.93
N PRO A 151 30.06 18.55 0.89
CA PRO A 151 31.33 19.04 1.44
C PRO A 151 31.72 20.39 0.82
N ALA A 152 32.77 21.02 1.35
CA ALA A 152 33.37 22.20 0.75
C ALA A 152 33.72 21.93 -0.72
N THR A 153 33.20 22.77 -1.61
CA THR A 153 33.27 22.54 -3.06
C THR A 153 34.63 22.89 -3.64
N THR A 154 34.99 22.19 -4.70
CA THR A 154 36.20 22.40 -5.52
C THR A 154 35.80 22.77 -6.94
N SER A 155 36.74 23.27 -7.74
CA SER A 155 36.50 23.55 -9.16
C SER A 155 36.10 22.30 -9.97
N ALA A 156 36.49 21.10 -9.52
CA ALA A 156 36.10 19.83 -10.12
C ALA A 156 34.62 19.47 -9.92
N ASP A 157 33.94 20.12 -8.97
CA ASP A 157 32.51 19.93 -8.72
C ASP A 157 31.63 20.76 -9.66
N ASN A 158 32.21 21.68 -10.43
CA ASN A 158 31.46 22.53 -11.36
C ASN A 158 30.76 21.70 -12.44
N GLY A 159 29.46 21.92 -12.62
CA GLY A 159 28.62 21.17 -13.55
C GLY A 159 28.15 19.81 -13.00
N ALA A 160 28.52 19.43 -11.78
CA ALA A 160 27.99 18.21 -11.17
C ALA A 160 26.47 18.29 -11.02
N GLN A 161 25.80 17.18 -11.33
CA GLN A 161 24.34 17.07 -11.23
C GLN A 161 23.95 16.24 -10.01
N PHE A 162 23.02 16.76 -9.22
CA PHE A 162 22.48 16.11 -8.03
C PHE A 162 21.04 15.67 -8.28
N VAL A 163 20.79 14.40 -7.99
CA VAL A 163 19.47 13.75 -8.11
C VAL A 163 19.20 13.00 -6.82
N VAL A 164 17.95 12.96 -6.37
CA VAL A 164 17.53 12.12 -5.25
C VAL A 164 16.51 11.11 -5.70
N VAL A 165 16.68 9.87 -5.27
CA VAL A 165 15.66 8.82 -5.38
C VAL A 165 14.95 8.74 -4.04
N VAL A 166 13.62 8.88 -4.06
CA VAL A 166 12.75 8.72 -2.89
C VAL A 166 11.97 7.42 -3.05
N SER A 167 11.99 6.54 -2.05
CA SER A 167 11.36 5.21 -2.12
C SER A 167 10.55 4.86 -0.87
N ASN A 168 9.56 3.97 -1.05
CA ASN A 168 8.87 3.27 0.03
C ASN A 168 8.48 1.86 -0.45
N SER A 169 7.65 1.13 0.32
CA SER A 169 7.22 -0.22 -0.03
C SER A 169 6.35 -0.32 -1.30
N ALA A 170 5.75 0.78 -1.75
CA ALA A 170 4.90 0.83 -2.94
C ALA A 170 5.66 1.20 -4.22
N GLY A 171 6.86 1.79 -4.12
CA GLY A 171 7.67 2.15 -5.28
C GLY A 171 8.67 3.27 -5.01
N SER A 172 9.08 3.95 -6.07
CA SER A 172 10.05 5.05 -6.01
C SER A 172 9.74 6.16 -7.00
N ALA A 173 10.27 7.35 -6.70
CA ALA A 173 10.31 8.50 -7.61
C ALA A 173 11.72 9.08 -7.62
N THR A 174 12.17 9.54 -8.78
CA THR A 174 13.47 10.17 -8.98
C THR A 174 13.27 11.66 -9.28
N SER A 175 14.05 12.52 -8.64
CA SER A 175 13.97 13.96 -8.87
C SER A 175 14.48 14.36 -10.25
N ASN A 176 14.17 15.59 -10.66
CA ASN A 176 14.94 16.25 -11.70
C ASN A 176 16.40 16.43 -11.23
N ALA A 177 17.31 16.60 -12.19
CA ALA A 177 18.70 16.94 -11.90
C ALA A 177 18.82 18.43 -11.53
N ALA A 178 19.48 18.69 -10.40
CA ALA A 178 19.91 20.02 -10.00
C ALA A 178 21.41 20.18 -10.27
N THR A 179 21.79 21.20 -11.03
CA THR A 179 23.19 21.48 -11.37
C THR A 179 23.85 22.33 -10.30
N LEU A 180 25.07 21.96 -9.92
CA LEU A 180 25.96 22.75 -9.10
C LEU A 180 26.91 23.57 -9.99
N THR A 181 26.87 24.88 -9.86
CA THR A 181 27.84 25.80 -10.45
C THR A 181 28.84 26.22 -9.37
N VAL A 182 30.13 26.05 -9.63
CA VAL A 182 31.20 26.45 -8.70
C VAL A 182 32.06 27.53 -9.34
N ASN A 183 31.98 28.74 -8.79
CA ASN A 183 32.76 29.89 -9.22
C ASN A 183 34.16 29.84 -8.61
N ALA A 184 35.16 30.26 -9.39
CA ALA A 184 36.52 30.44 -8.89
C ALA A 184 36.54 31.44 -7.73
N SER A 185 37.42 31.23 -6.76
CA SER A 185 37.67 32.22 -5.73
C SER A 185 38.30 33.46 -6.35
N ALA A 186 37.92 34.65 -5.88
CA ALA A 186 38.59 35.88 -6.28
C ALA A 186 40.02 35.85 -5.72
N THR A 187 41.02 35.69 -6.60
CA THR A 187 42.40 35.93 -6.24
C THR A 187 42.58 37.44 -6.06
N ALA A 188 42.92 37.88 -4.84
CA ALA A 188 43.36 39.25 -4.63
C ALA A 188 44.54 39.55 -5.58
N PRO A 189 44.59 40.71 -6.25
CA PRO A 189 45.72 41.05 -7.10
C PRO A 189 47.00 41.08 -6.25
N SER A 190 47.99 40.28 -6.63
CA SER A 190 49.33 40.36 -6.08
C SER A 190 50.01 41.61 -6.67
N ILE A 191 50.30 42.59 -5.83
CA ILE A 191 51.22 43.68 -6.18
C ILE A 191 52.63 43.10 -5.99
N THR A 192 53.38 42.96 -7.09
CA THR A 192 54.82 42.63 -7.08
C THR A 192 55.64 43.91 -7.19
#